data_AF-A0A3C1IGP1-F1
#
_entry.id   AF-A0A3C1IGP1-F1
#
_cell.length_a   1.000
_cell.length_b   1.000
_cell.length_c   1.000
_cell.angle_alpha   90.00
_cell.angle_beta   90.00
_cell.angle_gamma   90.00
#
_symmetry.space_group_name_H-M   'P 1'
#
loop_
_entity.id
_entity.type
_entity.pdbx_description
1 polymer ?
#
loop_
_entity_poly.entity_id
_entity_poly.type
_entity_poly.pdbx_seq_one_letter_code
_entity_poly.pdbx_strand_id
1 'polypeptide(L)'
;SSFCSGVFREPLNGEDFAVPVPPQTLLPLLGYRSCVQSFIHLAELPADVLGDDRAVFLRNQGHTVHEMIETLKEVAQRNNLVLGKITMSHDPVVAKIIQGWPSQIDAARAERLGFPADTDLDRVVQDFIDDFMPC
;
A
#
# COMPACT_ATOMS: atom_id res chain seq x y z
N SER A 1 -10.46 -4.61 6.45
CA SER A 1 -9.11 -4.03 6.56
C SER A 1 -9.28 -2.53 6.41
N SER A 2 -9.15 -1.72 7.47
CA SER A 2 -9.72 -0.35 7.42
C SER A 2 -8.74 0.81 7.59
N PHE A 3 -7.43 0.60 7.86
CA PHE A 3 -6.51 1.75 8.02
C PHE A 3 -5.43 1.90 6.93
N CYS A 4 -4.77 0.84 6.45
CA CYS A 4 -3.69 1.00 5.46
C CYS A 4 -4.16 1.65 4.16
N SER A 5 -5.33 1.26 3.67
CA SER A 5 -6.00 1.96 2.55
C SER A 5 -6.74 3.21 3.03
N GLY A 6 -7.20 3.18 4.28
CA GLY A 6 -7.98 4.25 4.91
C GLY A 6 -7.27 5.59 4.94
N VAL A 7 -5.97 5.56 5.27
CA VAL A 7 -5.13 6.76 5.35
C VAL A 7 -4.95 7.48 4.02
N PHE A 8 -5.20 6.82 2.89
CA PHE A 8 -5.18 7.44 1.56
C PHE A 8 -6.58 7.79 1.06
N ARG A 9 -7.46 6.79 1.01
CA ARG A 9 -8.75 6.88 0.33
C ARG A 9 -9.67 7.91 0.99
N GLU A 10 -9.73 7.96 2.31
CA GLU A 10 -10.64 8.83 3.05
C GLU A 10 -10.22 10.29 2.87
N PRO A 11 -8.95 10.69 3.13
CA PRO A 11 -8.52 12.07 2.89
C PRO A 11 -8.66 12.50 1.44
N LEU A 12 -8.38 11.63 0.46
CA LEU A 12 -8.58 11.95 -0.97
C LEU A 12 -10.05 12.23 -1.31
N ASN A 13 -11.00 11.63 -0.59
CA ASN A 13 -12.43 11.91 -0.73
C ASN A 13 -12.91 13.09 0.13
N GLY A 14 -11.99 13.84 0.75
CA GLY A 14 -12.33 14.94 1.66
C GLY A 14 -12.85 14.49 3.02
N GLU A 15 -12.74 13.19 3.35
CA GLU A 15 -13.16 12.64 4.64
C GLU A 15 -12.01 12.70 5.65
N ASP A 16 -12.32 13.19 6.86
CA ASP A 16 -11.35 13.20 7.95
C ASP A 16 -10.98 11.75 8.35
N PHE A 17 -9.69 11.51 8.55
CA PHE A 17 -9.17 10.19 8.89
C PHE A 17 -8.33 10.21 10.17
N ALA A 18 -8.65 9.31 11.09
CA ALA A 18 -7.94 9.13 12.36
C ALA A 18 -7.00 7.92 12.28
N VAL A 19 -5.69 8.20 12.31
CA VAL A 19 -4.65 7.19 12.19
C VAL A 19 -4.47 6.45 13.52
N PRO A 20 -4.63 5.11 13.56
CA PRO A 20 -4.69 4.35 14.80
C PRO A 20 -3.32 3.98 15.39
N VAL A 21 -2.24 4.23 14.64
CA VAL A 21 -0.89 3.75 14.96
C VAL A 21 0.13 4.90 14.96
N PRO A 22 1.27 4.75 15.65
CA PRO A 22 2.34 5.74 15.61
C PRO A 22 2.85 6.02 14.19
N PRO A 23 3.29 7.26 13.87
CA PRO A 23 3.84 7.59 12.56
C PRO A 23 5.06 6.75 12.14
N GLN A 24 5.80 6.19 13.10
CA GLN A 24 6.99 5.36 12.86
C GLN A 24 6.65 3.90 12.54
N THR A 25 5.38 3.49 12.59
CA THR A 25 4.96 2.13 12.27
C THR A 25 5.30 1.83 10.81
N LEU A 26 6.16 0.84 10.58
CA LEU A 26 6.60 0.38 9.25
C LEU A 26 5.64 -0.71 8.73
N LEU A 27 5.15 -0.54 7.51
CA LEU A 27 4.17 -1.41 6.90
C LEU A 27 4.59 -1.80 5.48
N PRO A 28 4.48 -3.09 5.10
CA PRO A 28 4.58 -3.49 3.71
C PRO A 28 3.37 -2.98 2.93
N LEU A 29 3.62 -2.34 1.79
CA LEU A 29 2.62 -1.75 0.92
C LEU A 29 2.86 -2.18 -0.53
N LEU A 30 1.77 -2.47 -1.22
CA LEU A 30 1.72 -2.75 -2.65
C LEU A 30 0.53 -1.99 -3.24
N GLY A 31 0.78 -1.25 -4.31
CA GLY A 31 -0.23 -0.56 -5.09
C GLY A 31 -1.20 -1.53 -5.75
N TYR A 32 -2.45 -1.10 -5.91
CA TYR A 32 -3.50 -1.98 -6.44
C TYR A 32 -3.22 -2.40 -7.89
N ARG A 33 -2.62 -1.53 -8.72
CA ARG A 33 -2.25 -1.91 -10.11
C ARG A 33 -1.24 -3.05 -10.12
N SER A 34 -0.15 -2.94 -9.36
CA SER A 34 0.84 -4.03 -9.23
C SER A 34 0.25 -5.29 -8.60
N CYS A 35 -0.70 -5.15 -7.66
CA CYS A 35 -1.45 -6.28 -7.12
C CYS A 35 -2.27 -7.01 -8.20
N VAL A 36 -3.04 -6.27 -9.01
CA VAL A 36 -3.81 -6.82 -10.13
C VAL A 36 -2.89 -7.48 -11.17
N GLN A 37 -1.82 -6.79 -11.58
CA GLN A 37 -0.84 -7.33 -12.52
C GLN A 37 -0.14 -8.57 -11.97
N SER A 38 0.09 -8.65 -10.66
CA SER A 38 0.63 -9.85 -10.02
C SER A 38 -0.32 -11.04 -10.12
N PHE A 39 -1.64 -10.84 -10.01
CA PHE A 39 -2.61 -11.91 -10.20
C PHE A 39 -2.67 -12.38 -11.65
N ILE A 40 -2.62 -11.46 -12.61
CA ILE A 40 -2.56 -11.80 -14.04
C ILE A 40 -1.28 -12.60 -14.33
N HIS A 41 -0.13 -12.10 -13.90
CA HIS A 41 1.16 -12.79 -14.05
C HIS A 41 1.15 -14.18 -13.42
N LEU A 42 0.63 -14.32 -12.20
CA LEU A 42 0.52 -15.62 -11.53
C LEU A 42 -0.37 -16.60 -12.30
N ALA A 43 -1.44 -16.13 -12.94
CA ALA A 43 -2.32 -16.98 -13.74
C ALA A 43 -1.66 -17.46 -15.05
N GLU A 44 -0.69 -16.71 -15.57
CA GLU A 44 0.04 -17.02 -16.81
C GLU A 44 1.35 -17.79 -16.57
N LEU A 45 1.86 -17.81 -15.34
CA LEU A 45 3.08 -18.53 -14.99
C LEU A 45 2.94 -20.05 -15.23
N PRO A 46 3.93 -20.71 -15.88
CA PRO A 46 3.94 -22.16 -16.01
C PRO A 46 3.91 -22.82 -14.62
N ALA A 47 3.03 -23.81 -14.42
CA ALA A 47 2.78 -24.34 -13.08
C ALA A 47 4.02 -24.97 -12.43
N ASP A 48 4.94 -25.52 -13.21
CA ASP A 48 6.17 -26.17 -12.77
C ASP A 48 7.18 -25.19 -12.16
N VAL A 49 7.18 -23.90 -12.56
CA VAL A 49 8.10 -22.89 -11.99
C VAL A 49 7.82 -22.56 -10.52
N LEU A 50 6.60 -22.85 -10.05
CA LEU A 50 6.22 -22.66 -8.65
C LEU A 50 6.62 -23.86 -7.78
N GLY A 51 6.78 -25.06 -8.37
CA GLY A 51 7.03 -26.28 -7.60
C GLY A 51 5.94 -26.58 -6.57
N ASP A 52 6.32 -27.24 -5.48
CA ASP A 52 5.40 -27.69 -4.43
C ASP A 52 4.89 -26.55 -3.53
N ASP A 53 5.71 -25.54 -3.29
CA ASP A 53 5.30 -24.34 -2.55
C ASP A 53 4.59 -23.36 -3.50
N ARG A 54 3.27 -23.33 -3.44
CA ARG A 54 2.43 -22.47 -4.29
C ARG A 54 2.25 -21.05 -3.76
N ALA A 55 2.81 -20.72 -2.59
CA ALA A 55 2.69 -19.39 -2.00
C ALA A 55 3.83 -18.47 -2.43
N VAL A 56 3.51 -17.25 -2.85
CA VAL A 56 4.50 -16.24 -3.26
C VAL A 56 4.16 -14.92 -2.58
N PHE A 57 5.10 -14.37 -1.82
CA PHE A 57 5.02 -12.99 -1.37
C PHE A 57 5.25 -12.04 -2.54
N LEU A 58 4.31 -11.12 -2.79
CA LEU A 58 4.42 -10.13 -3.86
C LEU A 58 5.49 -9.08 -3.56
N ARG A 59 5.97 -8.39 -4.60
CA ARG A 59 7.03 -7.36 -4.51
C ARG A 59 6.51 -6.04 -3.91
N ASN A 60 6.28 -6.06 -2.61
CA ASN A 60 5.88 -4.91 -1.80
C ASN A 60 7.11 -4.13 -1.29
N GLN A 61 6.88 -2.89 -0.85
CA GLN A 61 7.88 -2.03 -0.24
C GLN A 61 7.45 -1.61 1.17
N GLY A 62 8.41 -1.46 2.08
CA GLY A 62 8.13 -1.02 3.45
C GLY A 62 8.07 0.50 3.53
N HIS A 63 6.97 1.04 4.06
CA HIS A 63 6.81 2.48 4.31
C HIS A 63 6.33 2.74 5.73
N THR A 64 6.87 3.78 6.35
CA THR A 64 6.35 4.30 7.60
C THR A 64 5.03 5.02 7.37
N VAL A 65 4.16 5.02 8.36
CA VAL A 65 2.91 5.78 8.32
C VAL A 65 3.16 7.28 8.10
N HIS A 66 4.30 7.80 8.57
CA HIS A 66 4.74 9.15 8.27
C HIS A 66 4.98 9.36 6.76
N GLU A 67 5.78 8.49 6.12
CA GLU A 67 6.03 8.55 4.67
C GLU A 67 4.74 8.42 3.86
N MET A 68 3.83 7.55 4.29
CA MET A 68 2.49 7.40 3.69
C MET A 68 1.72 8.72 3.67
N ILE A 69 1.67 9.42 4.81
CA ILE A 69 0.92 10.67 4.96
C ILE A 69 1.59 11.82 4.19
N GLU A 70 2.92 11.95 4.25
CA GLU A 70 3.62 13.02 3.55
C GLU A 70 3.54 12.85 2.03
N THR A 71 3.75 11.64 1.52
CA THR A 71 3.60 11.36 0.07
C THR A 71 2.19 11.68 -0.40
N LEU A 72 1.17 11.30 0.37
CA LEU A 72 -0.22 11.64 0.07
C LEU A 72 -0.44 13.16 -0.02
N LYS A 73 0.09 13.94 0.92
CA LYS A 73 -0.03 15.41 0.90
C LYS A 73 0.66 16.01 -0.31
N GLU A 74 1.86 15.54 -0.65
CA GLU A 74 2.63 16.01 -1.80
C GLU A 74 1.90 15.72 -3.13
N VAL A 75 1.38 14.51 -3.30
CA VAL A 75 0.60 14.12 -4.48
C VAL A 75 -0.69 14.94 -4.57
N ALA A 76 -1.41 15.08 -3.45
CA ALA A 76 -2.64 15.88 -3.41
C ALA A 76 -2.38 17.35 -3.77
N GLN A 77 -1.30 17.94 -3.25
CA GLN A 77 -0.90 19.31 -3.59
C GLN A 77 -0.61 19.45 -5.09
N ARG A 78 0.14 18.51 -5.68
CA ARG A 78 0.45 18.53 -7.13
C ARG A 78 -0.80 18.40 -8.01
N ASN A 79 -1.84 17.73 -7.52
CA ASN A 79 -3.13 17.58 -8.19
C ASN A 79 -4.18 18.63 -7.77
N ASN A 80 -3.81 19.66 -6.99
CA ASN A 80 -4.72 20.69 -6.47
C ASN A 80 -5.92 20.13 -5.66
N LEU A 81 -5.74 18.98 -5.00
CA LEU A 81 -6.77 18.32 -4.21
C LEU A 81 -6.77 18.84 -2.78
N VAL A 82 -7.97 19.03 -2.23
CA VAL A 82 -8.16 19.35 -0.81
C VAL A 82 -8.40 18.05 -0.05
N LEU A 83 -7.44 17.70 0.81
CA LEU A 83 -7.55 16.50 1.64
C LEU A 83 -8.46 16.72 2.85
N GLY A 84 -9.16 15.67 3.28
CA GLY A 84 -9.71 15.56 4.62
C GLY A 84 -8.62 15.61 5.69
N LYS A 85 -8.98 15.98 6.92
CA LYS A 85 -8.01 16.13 8.01
C LYS A 85 -7.49 14.79 8.46
N ILE A 86 -6.17 14.65 8.47
CA ILE A 86 -5.49 13.48 9.01
C ILE A 86 -5.08 13.78 10.45
N THR A 87 -5.61 13.02 11.39
CA THR A 87 -5.32 13.17 12.84
C THR A 87 -4.74 11.88 13.40
N MET A 88 -3.98 11.97 14.49
CA MET A 88 -3.48 10.80 15.21
C MET A 88 -4.48 10.46 16.32
N SER A 89 -4.98 9.23 16.35
CA SER A 89 -5.87 8.74 17.40
C SER A 89 -5.54 7.29 17.71
N HIS A 90 -4.58 7.09 18.61
CA HIS A 90 -4.03 5.77 18.87
C HIS A 90 -5.09 4.78 19.34
N ASP A 91 -5.20 3.65 18.64
CA ASP A 91 -6.04 2.53 19.01
C ASP A 91 -5.14 1.34 19.42
N PRO A 92 -5.11 0.97 20.72
CA PRO A 92 -4.26 -0.10 21.21
C PRO A 92 -4.64 -1.48 20.65
N VAL A 93 -5.90 -1.70 20.26
CA VAL A 93 -6.36 -2.95 19.66
C VAL A 93 -5.80 -3.08 18.25
N VAL A 94 -5.94 -2.04 17.44
CA VAL A 94 -5.38 -2.01 16.08
C VAL A 94 -3.87 -2.09 16.13
N ALA A 95 -3.23 -1.31 16.99
CA ALA A 95 -1.78 -1.32 17.13
C ALA A 95 -1.24 -2.72 17.49
N LYS A 96 -1.93 -3.46 18.36
CA LYS A 96 -1.55 -4.84 18.70
C LYS A 96 -1.66 -5.79 17.50
N ILE A 97 -2.66 -5.62 16.64
CA ILE A 97 -2.79 -6.42 15.39
C ILE A 97 -1.61 -6.12 14.46
N ILE A 98 -1.29 -4.83 14.28
CA ILE A 98 -0.23 -4.40 13.37
C ILE A 98 1.16 -4.78 13.87
N GLN A 99 1.39 -4.78 15.19
CA GLN A 99 2.63 -5.30 15.77
C GLN A 99 2.88 -6.78 15.47
N GLY A 100 1.82 -7.55 15.17
CA GLY A 100 1.95 -8.95 14.76
C GLY A 100 2.31 -9.16 13.29
N TRP A 101 2.34 -8.09 12.48
CA TRP A 101 2.63 -8.18 11.05
C TRP A 101 4.14 -8.08 10.78
N PRO A 102 4.63 -8.71 9.71
CA PRO A 102 5.99 -8.48 9.25
C PRO A 102 6.13 -7.02 8.81
N SER A 103 7.20 -6.36 9.26
CA SER A 103 7.52 -4.99 8.87
C SER A 103 8.20 -4.92 7.50
N GLN A 104 8.82 -6.02 7.07
CA GLN A 104 9.42 -6.22 5.75
C GLN A 104 9.14 -7.65 5.29
N ILE A 105 9.01 -7.81 3.99
CA ILE A 105 8.71 -9.08 3.35
C ILE A 105 9.82 -9.37 2.34
N ASP A 106 10.42 -10.56 2.41
CA ASP A 106 11.35 -11.03 1.40
C ASP A 106 10.59 -11.41 0.13
N ALA A 107 10.75 -10.59 -0.91
CA ALA A 107 10.14 -10.78 -2.22
C ALA A 107 11.11 -11.35 -3.27
N ALA A 108 12.27 -11.89 -2.89
CA ALA A 108 13.28 -12.41 -3.82
C ALA A 108 12.73 -13.52 -4.72
N ARG A 109 11.77 -14.32 -4.21
CA ARG A 109 11.09 -15.33 -5.03
C ARG A 109 10.25 -14.70 -6.13
N ALA A 110 9.43 -13.69 -5.79
CA ALA A 110 8.61 -12.98 -6.77
C ALA A 110 9.46 -12.25 -7.80
N GLU A 111 10.59 -11.68 -7.39
CA GLU A 111 11.56 -11.07 -8.31
C GLU A 111 12.11 -12.10 -9.31
N ARG A 112 12.59 -13.27 -8.85
CA ARG A 112 13.06 -14.34 -9.75
C ARG A 112 11.99 -14.85 -10.70
N LEU A 113 10.74 -14.83 -10.27
CA LEU A 113 9.59 -15.23 -11.06
C LEU A 113 9.06 -14.12 -11.98
N GLY A 114 9.67 -12.92 -11.98
CA GLY A 114 9.30 -11.83 -12.89
C GLY A 114 8.04 -11.06 -12.49
N PHE A 115 7.61 -11.13 -11.22
CA PHE A 115 6.47 -10.36 -10.76
C PHE A 115 6.72 -8.85 -10.87
N PRO A 116 5.67 -8.06 -11.16
CA PRO A 116 5.77 -6.60 -11.18
C PRO A 116 6.07 -6.07 -9.77
N ALA A 117 6.65 -4.87 -9.71
CA ALA A 117 6.84 -4.09 -8.50
C ALA A 117 6.37 -2.66 -8.75
N ASP A 118 5.88 -2.00 -7.70
CA ASP A 118 5.65 -0.57 -7.77
C ASP A 118 6.96 0.17 -8.00
N THR A 119 6.88 1.32 -8.66
CA THR A 119 8.04 2.21 -8.83
C THR A 119 8.38 2.85 -7.49
N ASP A 120 7.41 3.54 -6.91
CA ASP A 120 7.48 4.20 -5.62
C ASP A 120 6.06 4.45 -5.08
N LEU A 121 6.00 4.92 -3.84
CA LEU A 121 4.75 5.25 -3.18
C LEU A 121 4.02 6.43 -3.87
N ASP A 122 4.76 7.35 -4.48
CA ASP A 122 4.21 8.50 -5.21
C ASP A 122 3.30 8.04 -6.35
N ARG A 123 3.81 7.10 -7.16
CA ARG A 123 3.07 6.49 -8.25
C ARG A 123 1.88 5.70 -7.75
N VAL A 124 1.99 4.99 -6.61
CA VAL A 124 0.86 4.25 -6.03
C VAL A 124 -0.31 5.17 -5.67
N VAL A 125 -0.03 6.32 -5.07
CA VAL A 125 -1.07 7.32 -4.76
C VAL A 125 -1.62 7.94 -6.04
N GLN A 126 -0.76 8.31 -6.99
CA GLN A 126 -1.19 8.88 -8.27
C GLN A 126 -2.05 7.91 -9.08
N ASP A 127 -1.72 6.61 -9.11
CA ASP A 127 -2.53 5.59 -9.79
C ASP A 127 -3.96 5.55 -9.22
N PHE A 128 -4.12 5.69 -7.90
CA PHE A 128 -5.44 5.73 -7.29
C PHE A 128 -6.22 6.99 -7.69
N ILE A 129 -5.55 8.15 -7.75
CA ILE A 129 -6.17 9.40 -8.20
C ILE A 129 -6.61 9.29 -9.67
N ASP A 130 -5.71 8.82 -10.54
CA ASP A 130 -5.93 8.69 -11.98
C ASP A 130 -7.18 7.84 -12.31
N ASP A 131 -7.42 6.76 -11.54
CA ASP A 131 -8.47 5.79 -11.84
C ASP A 131 -9.78 5.97 -11.05
N PHE A 132 -9.72 6.56 -9.85
CA PHE A 132 -10.86 6.57 -8.93
C PHE A 132 -11.34 7.96 -8.53
N MET A 133 -10.61 9.02 -8.85
CA MET A 133 -11.07 10.38 -8.58
C MET A 133 -11.71 11.02 -9.82
N PRO A 134 -12.77 11.82 -9.64
CA PRO A 134 -13.38 12.55 -10.74
C PRO A 134 -12.39 13.57 -11.33
N CYS A 135 -12.39 13.71 -12.66
CA CYS A 135 -11.63 14.71 -13.40
C CYS A 135 -12.13 16.13 -13.15
#